data_AF-A0A963T9J1-F1
#
_entry.id   AF-A0A963T9J1-F1
#
_cell.length_a   1.000
_cell.length_b   1.000
_cell.length_c   1.000
_cell.angle_alpha   90.00
_cell.angle_beta   90.00
_cell.angle_gamma   90.00
#
_symmetry.space_group_name_H-M   'P 1'
#
loop_
_entity.id
_entity.type
_entity.pdbx_description
1 polymer ?
#
loop_
_entity_poly.entity_id
_entity_poly.type
_entity_poly.pdbx_seq_one_letter_code
_entity_poly.pdbx_strand_id
1 'polypeptide(L)'
;MTDPLISLDRIRDSQPADPGNTRWRAVLSRTWPLNRAHAGADMRRAYHMLAEAYPDTRVLSYPSGEDCGSWTAPPEWEVNHARLTGADGVVYADWHAHPLYLFTYSPAFSGTLSRQDLEPHLFSAPGRPDIVPFHFRNQYRHWETEWGFCLPHRVHAALPDQDYRVDIDTTFTPGAMDMVEQVHVGESADSLLLIGHFDHPAMANDGLVGCLAGHEALARLAGRRTRLTYRMLSSVEIVGSVFYAGREAKANSVREALFLAMPGADAPLRYATSFGGNAFVDRAARHVLSIADPEAPIIPFRSPDGYGNDEIAFDVAGINIPCGSLQRFPFVDYHSDRDTPAVTRDDHFEAFVDLILKIIDIAERNSRLVPRFTGLPCTSKPDIDLYLAPPGFSNTRQQPNRTTLELLDRLETDADRETAGRFGRNFNNLMNYLPAIADGRATTLDLAEAANVPFAVADVFTDMWVEKGLLDKPWSPPFGGAPS
;
A
#
# COMPACT_ATOMS: atom_id res chain seq x y z
N MET A 1 48.65 -10.73 -10.35
CA MET A 1 49.21 -9.36 -10.39
C MET A 1 48.05 -8.42 -10.34
N THR A 2 48.15 -7.45 -9.45
CA THR A 2 47.07 -6.60 -8.91
C THR A 2 46.45 -5.68 -9.95
N ASP A 3 45.12 -5.66 -9.91
CA ASP A 3 44.18 -4.85 -10.68
C ASP A 3 44.23 -3.37 -10.22
N PRO A 4 44.35 -2.37 -11.12
CA PRO A 4 44.28 -0.97 -10.73
C PRO A 4 42.85 -0.42 -10.91
N LEU A 5 42.16 -0.27 -9.78
CA LEU A 5 41.28 0.83 -9.38
C LEU A 5 40.74 1.74 -10.51
N ILE A 6 39.48 1.51 -10.91
CA ILE A 6 38.62 2.58 -11.42
C ILE A 6 37.96 3.26 -10.23
N SER A 7 38.35 4.52 -10.03
CA SER A 7 37.88 5.46 -9.01
C SER A 7 36.36 5.62 -8.99
N LEU A 8 35.75 5.39 -7.82
CA LEU A 8 34.32 5.57 -7.51
C LEU A 8 33.89 7.03 -7.29
N ASP A 9 34.75 8.00 -7.57
CA ASP A 9 34.42 9.42 -7.40
C ASP A 9 34.13 10.10 -8.74
N ARG A 10 32.83 10.24 -9.07
CA ARG A 10 32.14 11.36 -9.79
C ARG A 10 30.94 10.87 -10.60
N ILE A 11 29.82 10.59 -9.93
CA ILE A 11 28.46 10.94 -10.38
C ILE A 11 27.66 11.32 -9.11
N ARG A 12 27.95 12.51 -8.59
CA ARG A 12 27.03 13.27 -7.72
C ARG A 12 26.45 14.33 -8.63
N ASP A 13 25.27 14.07 -9.18
CA ASP A 13 24.31 15.10 -9.60
C ASP A 13 22.94 14.45 -9.88
N SER A 14 22.45 13.74 -8.87
CA SER A 14 21.06 13.80 -8.44
C SER A 14 21.13 13.72 -6.93
N GLN A 15 20.96 14.85 -6.25
CA GLN A 15 20.90 14.79 -4.78
C GLN A 15 19.68 13.95 -4.41
N PRO A 16 19.82 12.86 -3.63
CA PRO A 16 18.69 12.46 -2.81
C PRO A 16 18.39 13.65 -1.91
N ALA A 17 17.12 14.04 -1.84
CA ALA A 17 16.66 14.87 -0.74
C ALA A 17 17.26 14.29 0.56
N ASP A 18 17.72 15.17 1.47
CA ASP A 18 18.05 14.78 2.83
C ASP A 18 17.06 13.70 3.29
N PRO A 19 17.49 12.47 3.66
CA PRO A 19 16.58 11.39 4.04
C PRO A 19 15.56 11.82 5.10
N GLY A 20 15.89 12.85 5.90
CA GLY A 20 14.98 13.44 6.88
C GLY A 20 13.93 14.41 6.34
N ASN A 21 13.90 14.74 5.05
CA ASN A 21 13.08 15.82 4.49
C ASN A 21 12.34 15.42 3.19
N THR A 22 11.89 14.17 3.08
CA THR A 22 10.92 13.80 2.04
C THR A 22 9.54 14.33 2.39
N ARG A 23 8.71 14.61 1.36
CA ARG A 23 7.32 15.06 1.56
C ARG A 23 6.54 14.12 2.49
N TRP A 24 6.61 12.82 2.24
CA TRP A 24 5.86 11.83 3.01
C TRP A 24 6.34 11.76 4.48
N ARG A 25 7.66 11.90 4.75
CA ARG A 25 8.19 11.99 6.12
C ARG A 25 7.70 13.24 6.84
N ALA A 26 7.64 14.38 6.15
CA ALA A 26 7.09 15.61 6.72
C ALA A 26 5.61 15.45 7.10
N VAL A 27 4.77 14.85 6.24
CA VAL A 27 3.36 14.57 6.54
C VAL A 27 3.21 13.55 7.68
N LEU A 28 4.00 12.48 7.66
CA LEU A 28 4.04 11.46 8.72
C LEU A 28 4.32 12.12 10.08
N SER A 29 5.36 12.94 10.17
CA SER A 29 5.77 13.58 11.43
C SER A 29 4.70 14.53 12.00
N ARG A 30 3.94 15.22 11.14
CA ARG A 30 2.88 16.16 11.55
C ARG A 30 1.57 15.47 11.90
N THR A 31 1.24 14.37 11.23
CA THR A 31 -0.05 13.69 11.40
C THR A 31 0.00 12.55 12.42
N TRP A 32 1.15 11.87 12.59
CA TRP A 32 1.31 10.78 13.54
C TRP A 32 0.91 11.12 14.99
N PRO A 33 1.27 12.28 15.56
CA PRO A 33 0.91 12.60 16.95
C PRO A 33 -0.58 12.85 17.19
N LEU A 34 -1.39 12.93 16.12
CA LEU A 34 -2.80 13.29 16.20
C LEU A 34 -3.64 12.11 16.68
N ASN A 35 -4.71 12.41 17.41
CA ASN A 35 -5.74 11.42 17.75
C ASN A 35 -6.62 11.14 16.52
N ARG A 36 -6.01 10.50 15.52
CA ARG A 36 -6.75 9.96 14.37
C ARG A 36 -7.57 8.80 14.88
N ALA A 37 -8.87 8.99 14.92
CA ALA A 37 -9.88 7.97 15.17
C ALA A 37 -10.93 8.09 14.05
N HIS A 38 -12.01 7.32 14.09
CA HIS A 38 -12.97 7.31 12.97
C HIS A 38 -13.58 8.69 12.63
N ALA A 39 -13.86 9.55 13.62
CA ALA A 39 -14.31 10.92 13.40
C ALA A 39 -13.91 11.83 14.57
N GLY A 40 -13.46 13.06 14.24
CA GLY A 40 -13.04 14.06 15.22
C GLY A 40 -12.19 15.17 14.60
N ALA A 41 -11.92 16.22 15.37
CA ALA A 41 -11.18 17.40 14.92
C ALA A 41 -9.73 17.08 14.55
N ASP A 42 -9.08 16.18 15.28
CA ASP A 42 -7.71 15.75 15.00
C ASP A 42 -7.60 14.95 13.70
N MET A 43 -8.57 14.08 13.42
CA MET A 43 -8.66 13.35 12.15
C MET A 43 -8.87 14.31 10.97
N ARG A 44 -9.80 15.26 11.09
CA ARG A 44 -10.02 16.32 10.10
C ARG A 44 -8.76 17.16 9.86
N ARG A 45 -8.07 17.56 10.94
CA ARG A 45 -6.80 18.27 10.86
C ARG A 45 -5.75 17.46 10.10
N ALA A 46 -5.66 16.16 10.39
CA ALA A 46 -4.73 15.25 9.72
C ALA A 46 -4.99 15.17 8.20
N TYR A 47 -6.25 15.06 7.80
CA TYR A 47 -6.65 15.09 6.39
C TYR A 47 -6.37 16.42 5.68
N HIS A 48 -6.58 17.56 6.36
CA HIS A 48 -6.19 18.85 5.80
C HIS A 48 -4.67 18.92 5.57
N MET A 49 -3.85 18.45 6.52
CA MET A 49 -2.39 18.41 6.34
C MET A 49 -1.97 17.51 5.18
N LEU A 50 -2.68 16.40 4.95
CA LEU A 50 -2.46 15.51 3.82
C LEU A 50 -2.81 16.20 2.49
N ALA A 51 -3.99 16.82 2.40
CA ALA A 51 -4.46 17.55 1.23
C ALA A 51 -3.60 18.79 0.90
N GLU A 52 -3.00 19.43 1.90
CA GLU A 52 -2.02 20.50 1.70
C GLU A 52 -0.73 19.99 1.04
N ALA A 53 -0.30 18.77 1.38
CA ALA A 53 0.95 18.21 0.89
C ALA A 53 0.83 17.53 -0.48
N TYR A 54 -0.36 17.04 -0.82
CA TYR A 54 -0.64 16.31 -2.05
C TYR A 54 -1.74 17.04 -2.84
N PRO A 55 -1.43 17.60 -4.03
CA PRO A 55 -2.43 18.30 -4.85
C PRO A 55 -3.45 17.32 -5.45
N ASP A 56 -4.49 17.88 -6.06
CA ASP A 56 -5.59 17.15 -6.72
C ASP A 56 -6.37 16.23 -5.79
N THR A 57 -6.51 16.67 -4.53
CA THR A 57 -7.30 16.02 -3.50
C THR A 57 -8.68 16.64 -3.32
N ARG A 58 -9.67 15.82 -2.97
CA ARG A 58 -10.97 16.24 -2.47
C ARG A 58 -11.27 15.59 -1.13
N VAL A 59 -11.96 16.32 -0.25
CA VAL A 59 -12.50 15.79 1.00
C VAL A 59 -13.89 15.20 0.71
N LEU A 60 -14.10 13.97 1.16
CA LEU A 60 -15.41 13.32 1.22
C LEU A 60 -15.88 13.41 2.68
N SER A 61 -17.15 13.73 2.91
CA SER A 61 -17.67 13.97 4.25
C SER A 61 -19.06 13.35 4.38
N TYR A 62 -19.22 12.47 5.35
CA TYR A 62 -20.47 11.75 5.63
C TYR A 62 -20.99 12.12 7.04
N PRO A 63 -22.15 12.78 7.16
CA PRO A 63 -22.71 13.17 8.45
C PRO A 63 -22.87 11.99 9.42
N SER A 64 -22.56 12.20 10.69
CA SER A 64 -22.78 11.20 11.74
C SER A 64 -24.24 10.73 11.78
N GLY A 65 -24.44 9.42 11.95
CA GLY A 65 -25.76 8.80 11.95
C GLY A 65 -26.34 8.53 10.56
N GLU A 66 -25.66 8.93 9.48
CA GLU A 66 -26.01 8.48 8.14
C GLU A 66 -25.72 6.99 7.98
N ASP A 67 -26.55 6.27 7.23
CA ASP A 67 -26.39 4.84 6.96
C ASP A 67 -25.87 4.57 5.54
N CYS A 68 -25.06 3.52 5.40
CA CYS A 68 -24.69 2.88 4.14
C CYS A 68 -24.76 1.36 4.30
N GLY A 69 -25.81 0.76 3.75
CA GLY A 69 -26.13 -0.64 4.03
C GLY A 69 -26.47 -0.84 5.50
N SER A 70 -25.71 -1.68 6.20
CA SER A 70 -25.85 -1.91 7.64
C SER A 70 -24.81 -1.16 8.49
N TRP A 71 -24.01 -0.30 7.87
CA TRP A 71 -23.01 0.52 8.56
C TRP A 71 -23.54 1.92 8.77
N THR A 72 -23.22 2.52 9.91
CA THR A 72 -23.60 3.88 10.28
C THR A 72 -22.34 4.73 10.45
N ALA A 73 -22.32 5.94 9.88
CA ALA A 73 -21.23 6.89 10.06
C ALA A 73 -21.13 7.30 11.54
N PRO A 74 -19.96 7.17 12.19
CA PRO A 74 -19.82 7.35 13.62
C PRO A 74 -20.01 8.81 14.07
N PRO A 75 -20.36 9.05 15.34
CA PRO A 75 -20.25 10.37 15.95
C PRO A 75 -18.79 10.80 16.03
N GLU A 76 -18.56 12.12 16.11
CA GLU A 76 -17.25 12.65 16.48
C GLU A 76 -16.94 12.30 17.93
N TRP A 77 -15.69 11.94 18.19
CA TRP A 77 -15.20 11.62 19.54
C TRP A 77 -14.03 12.53 19.88
N GLU A 78 -14.17 13.27 20.98
CA GLU A 78 -13.13 14.16 21.49
C GLU A 78 -12.73 13.74 22.90
N VAL A 79 -11.45 13.91 23.23
CA VAL A 79 -10.87 13.57 24.53
C VAL A 79 -10.22 14.81 25.13
N ASN A 80 -10.74 15.29 26.25
CA ASN A 80 -10.12 16.38 27.01
C ASN A 80 -8.97 15.84 27.85
N HIS A 81 -9.25 14.80 28.65
CA HIS A 81 -8.25 14.04 29.40
C HIS A 81 -8.78 12.64 29.73
N ALA A 82 -7.86 11.71 29.98
CA ALA A 82 -8.20 10.45 30.63
C ALA A 82 -7.02 10.00 31.51
N ARG A 83 -7.29 9.69 32.78
CA ARG A 83 -6.26 9.31 33.75
C ARG A 83 -6.74 8.23 34.70
N LEU A 84 -5.87 7.26 34.94
CA LEU A 84 -5.99 6.24 35.98
C LEU A 84 -4.94 6.49 37.06
N THR A 85 -5.37 6.76 38.29
CA THR A 85 -4.46 7.06 39.42
C THR A 85 -4.78 6.16 40.61
N GLY A 86 -3.77 5.52 41.21
CA GLY A 86 -3.95 4.76 42.45
C GLY A 86 -4.09 5.66 43.68
N ALA A 87 -4.61 5.11 44.78
CA ALA A 87 -4.69 5.79 46.07
C ALA A 87 -3.30 6.20 46.63
N ASP A 88 -2.24 5.49 46.20
CA ASP A 88 -0.82 5.84 46.39
C ASP A 88 -0.38 7.13 45.67
N GLY A 89 -1.21 7.69 44.80
CA GLY A 89 -0.91 8.87 43.97
C GLY A 89 -0.14 8.55 42.69
N VAL A 90 0.12 7.26 42.40
CA VAL A 90 0.80 6.83 41.17
C VAL A 90 -0.17 6.90 40.00
N VAL A 91 0.26 7.53 38.90
CA VAL A 91 -0.48 7.56 37.64
C VAL A 91 -0.09 6.34 36.80
N TYR A 92 -1.05 5.45 36.57
CA TYR A 92 -0.83 4.19 35.85
C TYR A 92 -1.12 4.31 34.35
N ALA A 93 -2.04 5.19 33.98
CA ALA A 93 -2.36 5.54 32.59
C ALA A 93 -2.69 7.03 32.49
N ASP A 94 -2.17 7.68 31.45
CA ASP A 94 -2.45 9.07 31.14
C ASP A 94 -2.54 9.25 29.62
N TRP A 95 -3.71 9.70 29.15
CA TRP A 95 -3.95 9.99 27.74
C TRP A 95 -2.95 10.99 27.15
N HIS A 96 -2.53 11.99 27.93
CA HIS A 96 -1.56 12.99 27.47
C HIS A 96 -0.14 12.42 27.34
N ALA A 97 0.15 11.29 28.01
CA ALA A 97 1.41 10.58 27.80
C ALA A 97 1.37 9.76 26.50
N HIS A 98 0.26 9.06 26.24
CA HIS A 98 0.03 8.35 24.99
C HIS A 98 -1.47 8.06 24.77
N PRO A 99 -2.04 8.29 23.57
CA PRO A 99 -3.47 8.08 23.35
C PRO A 99 -3.87 6.60 23.50
N LEU A 100 -2.99 5.66 23.19
CA LEU A 100 -3.31 4.24 23.34
C LEU A 100 -3.55 3.79 24.79
N TYR A 101 -3.29 4.62 25.81
CA TYR A 101 -3.67 4.32 27.17
C TYR A 101 -5.19 4.22 27.36
N LEU A 102 -6.00 4.89 26.54
CA LEU A 102 -7.47 4.84 26.63
C LEU A 102 -8.01 3.95 25.52
N PHE A 103 -9.08 3.19 25.78
CA PHE A 103 -9.79 2.52 24.69
C PHE A 103 -10.34 3.61 23.76
N THR A 104 -9.99 3.56 22.48
CA THR A 104 -10.47 4.54 21.50
C THR A 104 -12.00 4.51 21.48
N TYR A 105 -12.66 5.68 21.39
CA TYR A 105 -14.12 5.79 21.53
C TYR A 105 -14.66 5.37 22.93
N SER A 106 -13.87 5.53 24.00
CA SER A 106 -14.40 5.40 25.38
C SER A 106 -15.43 6.50 25.69
N PRO A 107 -16.54 6.18 26.38
CA PRO A 107 -17.40 7.19 26.98
C PRO A 107 -16.78 7.78 28.25
N ALA A 108 -17.30 8.94 28.69
CA ALA A 108 -16.85 9.61 29.90
C ALA A 108 -17.17 8.77 31.15
N PHE A 109 -16.27 8.80 32.12
CA PHE A 109 -16.45 8.12 33.40
C PHE A 109 -15.63 8.83 34.48
N SER A 110 -16.24 9.05 35.64
CA SER A 110 -15.55 9.56 36.81
C SER A 110 -15.96 8.77 38.04
N GLY A 111 -14.99 8.21 38.74
CA GLY A 111 -15.26 7.35 39.88
C GLY A 111 -14.01 6.87 40.60
N THR A 112 -14.21 6.23 41.73
CA THR A 112 -13.17 5.48 42.45
C THR A 112 -13.61 4.02 42.51
N LEU A 113 -12.75 3.11 42.09
CA LEU A 113 -13.04 1.69 41.98
C LEU A 113 -12.02 0.87 42.75
N SER A 114 -12.46 -0.23 43.35
CA SER A 114 -11.54 -1.24 43.87
C SER A 114 -10.73 -1.89 42.73
N ARG A 115 -9.60 -2.54 43.05
CA ARG A 115 -8.84 -3.31 42.06
C ARG A 115 -9.70 -4.35 41.32
N GLN A 116 -10.63 -4.99 42.04
CA GLN A 116 -11.54 -6.01 41.50
C GLN A 116 -12.54 -5.41 40.51
N ASP A 117 -13.14 -4.26 40.83
CA ASP A 117 -14.12 -3.60 39.97
C ASP A 117 -13.47 -2.92 38.76
N LEU A 118 -12.18 -2.56 38.86
CA LEU A 118 -11.41 -1.98 37.77
C LEU A 118 -10.99 -3.02 36.71
N GLU A 119 -10.74 -4.28 37.11
CA GLU A 119 -10.19 -5.33 36.24
C GLU A 119 -10.92 -5.49 34.88
N PRO A 120 -12.27 -5.47 34.80
CA PRO A 120 -12.98 -5.59 33.53
C PRO A 120 -12.74 -4.43 32.55
N HIS A 121 -12.24 -3.30 33.05
CA HIS A 121 -11.95 -2.08 32.30
C HIS A 121 -10.47 -1.93 31.95
N LEU A 122 -9.66 -2.98 32.17
CA LEU A 122 -8.25 -3.00 31.83
C LEU A 122 -7.98 -3.97 30.69
N PHE A 123 -7.14 -3.55 29.75
CA PHE A 123 -6.63 -4.41 28.69
C PHE A 123 -5.10 -4.41 28.69
N SER A 124 -4.50 -5.56 28.43
CA SER A 124 -3.04 -5.71 28.32
C SER A 124 -2.71 -6.90 27.44
N ALA A 125 -1.47 -6.97 26.93
CA ALA A 125 -1.01 -8.07 26.07
C ALA A 125 0.05 -8.94 26.79
N PRO A 126 -0.30 -10.12 27.35
CA PRO A 126 0.65 -10.97 28.08
C PRO A 126 1.87 -11.39 27.24
N GLY A 127 1.68 -11.66 25.95
CA GLY A 127 2.77 -12.03 25.03
C GLY A 127 3.70 -10.87 24.66
N ARG A 128 3.34 -9.62 24.96
CA ARG A 128 4.15 -8.42 24.71
C ARG A 128 4.08 -7.51 25.95
N PRO A 129 4.79 -7.86 27.03
CA PRO A 129 4.47 -7.32 28.36
C PRO A 129 4.82 -5.84 28.57
N ASP A 130 5.59 -5.27 27.65
CA ASP A 130 6.20 -3.96 27.77
C ASP A 130 5.58 -2.91 26.84
N ILE A 131 4.57 -3.27 26.04
CA ILE A 131 3.86 -2.35 25.13
C ILE A 131 2.55 -1.86 25.76
N VAL A 132 2.04 -0.72 25.32
CA VAL A 132 0.63 -0.36 25.47
C VAL A 132 -0.12 -0.86 24.22
N PRO A 133 -1.02 -1.85 24.34
CA PRO A 133 -1.75 -2.36 23.19
C PRO A 133 -2.84 -1.40 22.72
N PHE A 134 -3.16 -1.41 21.44
CA PHE A 134 -4.29 -0.67 20.89
C PHE A 134 -5.61 -1.44 21.08
N HIS A 135 -6.62 -0.78 21.66
CA HIS A 135 -7.97 -1.33 21.81
C HIS A 135 -8.99 -0.54 20.98
N PHE A 136 -9.30 -1.06 19.80
CA PHE A 136 -10.08 -0.37 18.76
C PHE A 136 -11.57 -0.72 18.71
N ARG A 137 -12.04 -1.70 19.51
CA ARG A 137 -13.35 -2.34 19.30
C ARG A 137 -14.51 -1.34 19.24
N ASN A 138 -14.52 -0.35 20.13
CA ASN A 138 -15.60 0.64 20.21
C ASN A 138 -15.80 1.43 18.90
N GLN A 139 -14.76 1.60 18.09
CA GLN A 139 -14.88 2.32 16.82
C GLN A 139 -15.86 1.64 15.84
N TYR A 140 -15.96 0.31 15.90
CA TYR A 140 -16.85 -0.52 15.07
C TYR A 140 -18.23 -0.78 15.71
N ARG A 141 -18.41 -0.42 16.98
CA ARG A 141 -19.65 -0.61 17.76
C ARG A 141 -19.95 0.62 18.62
N HIS A 142 -19.88 1.81 18.02
CA HIS A 142 -19.97 3.07 18.74
C HIS A 142 -21.34 3.33 19.39
N TRP A 143 -22.35 2.48 19.13
CA TRP A 143 -23.63 2.44 19.83
C TRP A 143 -23.63 1.60 21.13
N GLU A 144 -22.56 0.83 21.37
CA GLU A 144 -22.37 -0.03 22.54
C GLU A 144 -20.89 0.04 22.98
N THR A 145 -20.50 1.23 23.43
CA THR A 145 -19.11 1.52 23.83
C THR A 145 -18.86 1.13 25.28
N GLU A 146 -17.61 0.71 25.53
CA GLU A 146 -17.10 0.41 26.87
C GLU A 146 -15.95 1.37 27.17
N TRP A 147 -15.90 1.94 28.38
CA TRP A 147 -14.72 2.70 28.80
C TRP A 147 -13.66 1.75 29.37
N GLY A 148 -12.39 2.10 29.20
CA GLY A 148 -11.29 1.33 29.81
C GLY A 148 -9.91 1.85 29.42
N PHE A 149 -8.89 1.29 30.07
CA PHE A 149 -7.48 1.63 29.83
C PHE A 149 -6.67 0.44 29.34
N CYS A 150 -5.76 0.69 28.40
CA CYS A 150 -4.71 -0.24 28.04
C CYS A 150 -3.47 0.03 28.89
N LEU A 151 -2.84 -1.03 29.40
CA LEU A 151 -1.61 -0.95 30.17
C LEU A 151 -0.57 -1.93 29.63
N PRO A 152 0.74 -1.65 29.80
CA PRO A 152 1.75 -2.68 29.71
C PRO A 152 1.41 -3.82 30.66
N HIS A 153 1.47 -5.06 30.19
CA HIS A 153 1.06 -6.21 30.98
C HIS A 153 1.84 -6.30 32.30
N ARG A 154 3.13 -5.93 32.30
CA ARG A 154 3.94 -5.87 33.52
C ARG A 154 3.37 -4.90 34.56
N VAL A 155 2.80 -3.79 34.13
CA VAL A 155 2.16 -2.79 35.00
C VAL A 155 0.82 -3.35 35.48
N HIS A 156 0.01 -3.87 34.55
CA HIS A 156 -1.29 -4.47 34.85
C HIS A 156 -1.19 -5.59 35.89
N ALA A 157 -0.25 -6.53 35.71
CA ALA A 157 -0.03 -7.67 36.59
C ALA A 157 0.54 -7.28 37.97
N ALA A 158 1.16 -6.10 38.08
CA ALA A 158 1.76 -5.58 39.30
C ALA A 158 0.89 -4.54 40.01
N LEU A 159 -0.33 -4.28 39.53
CA LEU A 159 -1.24 -3.32 40.16
C LEU A 159 -1.53 -3.71 41.62
N PRO A 160 -1.26 -2.81 42.60
CA PRO A 160 -1.56 -3.08 44.00
C PRO A 160 -3.07 -3.30 44.25
N ASP A 161 -3.39 -4.06 45.29
CA ASP A 161 -4.76 -4.15 45.81
C ASP A 161 -5.10 -2.88 46.60
N GLN A 162 -5.65 -1.90 45.88
CA GLN A 162 -6.02 -0.59 46.39
C GLN A 162 -7.20 -0.01 45.58
N ASP A 163 -7.66 1.16 46.00
CA ASP A 163 -8.63 1.95 45.25
C ASP A 163 -7.93 2.77 44.14
N TYR A 164 -8.63 2.93 43.03
CA TYR A 164 -8.16 3.66 41.85
C TYR A 164 -9.16 4.73 41.47
N ARG A 165 -8.68 5.97 41.37
CA ARG A 165 -9.43 7.07 40.78
C ARG A 165 -9.33 6.98 39.25
N VAL A 166 -10.49 6.89 38.62
CA VAL A 166 -10.67 6.99 37.17
C VAL A 166 -11.28 8.35 36.85
N ASP A 167 -10.69 9.04 35.89
CA ASP A 167 -11.15 10.34 35.41
C ASP A 167 -11.01 10.39 33.89
N ILE A 168 -12.10 10.12 33.17
CA ILE A 168 -12.21 10.10 31.72
C ILE A 168 -13.22 11.18 31.31
N ASP A 169 -12.73 12.22 30.64
CA ASP A 169 -13.55 13.29 30.08
C ASP A 169 -13.49 13.24 28.55
N THR A 170 -14.54 12.69 27.97
CA THR A 170 -14.72 12.53 26.52
C THR A 170 -16.12 12.94 26.10
N THR A 171 -16.26 13.46 24.90
CA THR A 171 -17.56 13.84 24.35
C THR A 171 -17.84 13.18 23.02
N PHE A 172 -19.10 12.78 22.83
CA PHE A 172 -19.64 12.40 21.52
C PHE A 172 -20.53 13.51 20.99
N THR A 173 -20.25 13.99 19.78
CA THR A 173 -21.03 15.05 19.13
C THR A 173 -21.44 14.66 17.71
N PRO A 174 -22.58 15.16 17.20
CA PRO A 174 -22.85 15.10 15.77
C PRO A 174 -21.76 15.83 15.01
N GLY A 175 -21.29 15.24 13.91
CA GLY A 175 -20.31 15.84 13.04
C GLY A 175 -20.26 15.09 11.71
N ALA A 176 -19.05 14.78 11.24
CA ALA A 176 -18.89 13.99 10.03
C ALA A 176 -17.66 13.07 10.06
N MET A 177 -17.80 11.93 9.40
CA MET A 177 -16.70 11.06 9.03
C MET A 177 -16.10 11.58 7.73
N ASP A 178 -14.95 12.23 7.84
CA ASP A 178 -14.20 12.78 6.71
C ASP A 178 -13.23 11.73 6.14
N MET A 179 -12.96 11.81 4.84
CA MET A 179 -11.93 11.05 4.12
C MET A 179 -11.30 11.92 3.04
N VAL A 180 -10.11 11.56 2.57
CA VAL A 180 -9.44 12.28 1.47
C VAL A 180 -9.20 11.34 0.29
N GLU A 181 -9.63 11.79 -0.88
CA GLU A 181 -9.32 11.14 -2.16
C GLU A 181 -8.41 12.03 -2.99
N GLN A 182 -7.29 11.50 -3.49
CA GLN A 182 -6.48 12.10 -4.55
C GLN A 182 -6.80 11.45 -5.90
N VAL A 183 -6.83 12.25 -6.97
CA VAL A 183 -7.13 11.75 -8.32
C VAL A 183 -6.09 12.21 -9.32
N HIS A 184 -5.49 11.26 -10.04
CA HIS A 184 -4.73 11.49 -11.26
C HIS A 184 -5.60 11.13 -12.47
N VAL A 185 -6.10 12.15 -13.18
CA VAL A 185 -7.05 11.98 -14.29
C VAL A 185 -6.34 11.52 -15.56
N GLY A 186 -6.76 10.37 -16.10
CA GLY A 186 -6.30 9.85 -17.38
C GLY A 186 -7.24 10.15 -18.54
N GLU A 187 -6.92 9.59 -19.71
CA GLU A 187 -7.74 9.71 -20.92
C GLU A 187 -9.09 8.97 -20.82
N SER A 188 -9.13 7.88 -20.04
CA SER A 188 -10.33 7.12 -19.69
C SER A 188 -10.77 7.40 -18.26
N ALA A 189 -12.09 7.38 -18.05
CA ALA A 189 -12.69 7.44 -16.71
C ALA A 189 -12.53 6.14 -15.92
N ASP A 190 -12.29 4.99 -16.59
CA ASP A 190 -12.00 3.74 -15.92
C ASP A 190 -10.81 3.90 -14.99
N SER A 191 -10.98 3.47 -13.74
CA SER A 191 -10.00 3.75 -12.70
C SER A 191 -9.57 2.55 -11.86
N LEU A 192 -8.30 2.59 -11.46
CA LEU A 192 -7.73 1.75 -10.42
C LEU A 192 -7.70 2.56 -9.12
N LEU A 193 -8.30 2.01 -8.06
CA LEU A 193 -8.29 2.62 -6.74
C LEU A 193 -7.15 2.05 -5.89
N LEU A 194 -6.27 2.91 -5.41
CA LEU A 194 -5.40 2.62 -4.28
C LEU A 194 -6.14 2.99 -2.99
N ILE A 195 -6.00 2.18 -1.95
CA ILE A 195 -6.65 2.45 -0.67
C ILE A 195 -5.75 2.10 0.51
N GLY A 196 -5.80 2.92 1.54
CA GLY A 196 -5.26 2.66 2.87
C GLY A 196 -6.13 3.35 3.91
N HIS A 197 -6.07 2.89 5.16
CA HIS A 197 -6.80 3.49 6.28
C HIS A 197 -5.95 4.48 7.07
N PHE A 198 -6.56 5.47 7.70
CA PHE A 198 -5.87 6.63 8.28
C PHE A 198 -6.23 6.88 9.76
N ASP A 199 -7.11 6.06 10.33
CA ASP A 199 -7.85 6.26 11.58
C ASP A 199 -7.19 5.67 12.84
N HIS A 200 -5.93 5.26 12.76
CA HIS A 200 -5.20 4.71 13.91
C HIS A 200 -4.40 5.81 14.64
N PRO A 201 -4.65 6.03 15.95
CA PRO A 201 -4.05 7.13 16.70
C PRO A 201 -2.62 6.79 17.12
N ALA A 202 -1.68 7.72 16.94
CA ALA A 202 -0.28 7.55 17.31
C ALA A 202 0.38 6.25 16.81
N MET A 203 -0.11 5.69 15.71
CA MET A 203 0.50 4.55 15.00
C MET A 203 0.94 4.98 13.60
N ALA A 204 2.02 4.39 13.10
CA ALA A 204 2.67 4.80 11.86
C ALA A 204 2.43 3.80 10.73
N ASN A 205 3.01 2.60 10.83
CA ASN A 205 2.96 1.63 9.74
C ASN A 205 1.57 1.06 9.54
N ASP A 206 0.84 0.82 10.63
CA ASP A 206 -0.54 0.37 10.55
C ASP A 206 -1.49 1.53 10.20
N GLY A 207 -2.00 1.50 8.98
CA GLY A 207 -2.82 2.56 8.39
C GLY A 207 -2.04 3.68 7.71
N LEU A 208 -1.54 4.64 8.50
CA LEU A 208 -1.06 5.94 8.01
C LEU A 208 -0.03 5.84 6.87
N VAL A 209 1.00 5.02 7.03
CA VAL A 209 2.08 4.90 6.02
C VAL A 209 1.55 4.25 4.73
N GLY A 210 0.53 3.39 4.81
CA GLY A 210 -0.20 2.86 3.65
C GLY A 210 -0.79 3.98 2.80
N CYS A 211 -1.44 4.93 3.46
CA CYS A 211 -2.00 6.10 2.81
C CYS A 211 -0.94 6.96 2.12
N LEU A 212 0.15 7.25 2.82
CA LEU A 212 1.25 8.06 2.29
C LEU A 212 1.91 7.43 1.06
N ALA A 213 2.05 6.10 1.02
CA ALA A 213 2.62 5.40 -0.13
C ALA A 213 1.76 5.57 -1.39
N GLY A 214 0.43 5.44 -1.27
CA GLY A 214 -0.47 5.62 -2.40
C GLY A 214 -0.50 7.07 -2.90
N HIS A 215 -0.50 8.04 -1.99
CA HIS A 215 -0.43 9.46 -2.36
C HIS A 215 0.90 9.82 -3.03
N GLU A 216 2.00 9.25 -2.54
CA GLU A 216 3.32 9.42 -3.13
C GLU A 216 3.40 8.79 -4.53
N ALA A 217 2.80 7.61 -4.74
CA ALA A 217 2.71 6.98 -6.05
C ALA A 217 1.97 7.86 -7.05
N LEU A 218 0.78 8.37 -6.71
CA LEU A 218 0.02 9.28 -7.59
C LEU A 218 0.77 10.59 -7.85
N ALA A 219 1.41 11.16 -6.83
CA ALA A 219 2.18 12.38 -7.01
C ALA A 219 3.41 12.21 -7.91
N ARG A 220 3.99 11.00 -7.99
CA ARG A 220 5.07 10.67 -8.94
C ARG A 220 4.57 10.50 -10.38
N LEU A 221 3.26 10.42 -10.60
CA LEU A 221 2.65 10.50 -11.93
C LEU A 221 2.46 11.95 -12.40
N ALA A 222 2.77 12.96 -11.58
CA ALA A 222 2.59 14.36 -11.97
C ALA A 222 3.29 14.69 -13.30
N GLY A 223 2.54 15.28 -14.23
CA GLY A 223 3.02 15.61 -15.58
C GLY A 223 3.02 14.44 -16.57
N ARG A 224 2.77 13.21 -16.14
CA ARG A 224 2.56 12.06 -17.02
C ARG A 224 1.13 12.07 -17.57
N ARG A 225 0.98 11.76 -18.84
CA ARG A 225 -0.33 11.44 -19.43
C ARG A 225 -0.57 9.94 -19.28
N THR A 226 -1.66 9.57 -18.62
CA THR A 226 -2.08 8.18 -18.47
C THR A 226 -3.36 7.88 -19.26
N ARG A 227 -3.54 6.62 -19.65
CA ARG A 227 -4.75 6.10 -20.29
C ARG A 227 -5.85 5.93 -19.27
N LEU A 228 -5.53 5.45 -18.08
CA LEU A 228 -6.47 5.23 -17.01
C LEU A 228 -6.42 6.35 -15.97
N THR A 229 -7.52 6.49 -15.23
CA THR A 229 -7.58 7.34 -14.06
C THR A 229 -7.07 6.55 -12.84
N TYR A 230 -6.24 7.16 -12.01
CA TYR A 230 -5.74 6.55 -10.78
C TYR A 230 -6.24 7.34 -9.59
N ARG A 231 -6.68 6.62 -8.55
CA ARG A 231 -7.26 7.21 -7.34
C ARG A 231 -6.51 6.71 -6.12
N MET A 232 -6.39 7.55 -5.11
CA MET A 232 -5.90 7.14 -3.79
C MET A 232 -6.89 7.61 -2.74
N LEU A 233 -7.49 6.68 -2.01
CA LEU A 233 -8.39 6.97 -0.88
C LEU A 233 -7.67 6.70 0.44
N SER A 234 -7.53 7.74 1.25
CA SER A 234 -7.22 7.60 2.68
C SER A 234 -8.55 7.44 3.43
N SER A 235 -8.87 6.21 3.82
CA SER A 235 -10.14 5.77 4.38
C SER A 235 -10.17 5.85 5.91
N VAL A 236 -11.38 5.67 6.44
CA VAL A 236 -11.60 5.23 7.83
C VAL A 236 -11.92 3.74 7.79
N GLU A 237 -11.08 2.91 8.41
CA GLU A 237 -11.27 1.47 8.45
C GLU A 237 -12.58 1.09 9.17
N ILE A 238 -13.37 0.10 8.75
CA ILE A 238 -13.73 -0.30 7.38
C ILE A 238 -14.91 0.57 6.90
N VAL A 239 -15.56 1.27 7.83
CA VAL A 239 -16.82 2.01 7.59
C VAL A 239 -16.69 3.06 6.50
N GLY A 240 -15.57 3.77 6.42
CA GLY A 240 -15.28 4.72 5.36
C GLY A 240 -15.22 4.06 3.99
N SER A 241 -14.54 2.92 3.90
CA SER A 241 -14.45 2.12 2.67
C SER A 241 -15.81 1.61 2.20
N VAL A 242 -16.69 1.21 3.13
CA VAL A 242 -18.07 0.84 2.80
C VAL A 242 -18.84 2.02 2.20
N PHE A 243 -18.73 3.20 2.81
CA PHE A 243 -19.37 4.41 2.29
C PHE A 243 -18.85 4.78 0.90
N TYR A 244 -17.53 4.76 0.70
CA TYR A 244 -16.93 5.05 -0.59
C TYR A 244 -17.36 4.03 -1.66
N ALA A 245 -17.27 2.74 -1.35
CA ALA A 245 -17.68 1.67 -2.25
C ALA A 245 -19.17 1.79 -2.65
N GLY A 246 -20.04 2.06 -1.67
CA GLY A 246 -21.49 2.14 -1.88
C GLY A 246 -21.96 3.42 -2.59
N ARG A 247 -21.19 4.52 -2.55
CA ARG A 247 -21.66 5.83 -3.03
C ARG A 247 -20.82 6.44 -4.14
N GLU A 248 -19.51 6.26 -4.09
CA GLU A 248 -18.57 6.95 -4.97
C GLU A 248 -18.05 6.03 -6.08
N ALA A 249 -17.73 4.77 -5.75
CA ALA A 249 -16.94 3.90 -6.61
C ALA A 249 -17.54 3.71 -8.02
N LYS A 250 -18.87 3.49 -8.12
CA LYS A 250 -19.56 3.35 -9.41
C LYS A 250 -19.54 4.65 -10.22
N ALA A 251 -19.85 5.78 -9.58
CA ALA A 251 -19.87 7.08 -10.25
C ALA A 251 -18.46 7.49 -10.76
N ASN A 252 -17.43 6.99 -10.08
CA ASN A 252 -16.04 7.20 -10.38
C ASN A 252 -15.43 6.15 -11.32
N SER A 253 -16.23 5.23 -11.85
CA SER A 253 -15.78 4.11 -12.70
C SER A 253 -14.60 3.34 -12.09
N VAL A 254 -14.63 3.08 -10.78
CA VAL A 254 -13.63 2.23 -10.13
C VAL A 254 -13.86 0.79 -10.58
N ARG A 255 -12.84 0.22 -11.22
CA ARG A 255 -12.93 -1.12 -11.84
C ARG A 255 -12.30 -2.20 -10.98
N GLU A 256 -11.17 -1.88 -10.37
CA GLU A 256 -10.43 -2.75 -9.45
C GLU A 256 -9.77 -1.86 -8.39
N ALA A 257 -9.35 -2.47 -7.28
CA ALA A 257 -8.70 -1.77 -6.18
C ALA A 257 -7.48 -2.54 -5.64
N LEU A 258 -6.59 -1.80 -4.96
CA LEU A 258 -5.41 -2.32 -4.30
C LEU A 258 -5.29 -1.69 -2.91
N PHE A 259 -5.47 -2.50 -1.87
CA PHE A 259 -5.21 -2.11 -0.48
C PHE A 259 -3.71 -2.14 -0.17
N LEU A 260 -3.23 -1.08 0.49
CA LEU A 260 -1.81 -0.83 0.77
C LEU A 260 -1.55 -0.98 2.28
N ALA A 261 -1.03 -2.14 2.71
CA ALA A 261 -0.82 -2.43 4.12
C ALA A 261 0.66 -2.30 4.51
N MET A 262 0.92 -1.42 5.48
CA MET A 262 2.19 -1.29 6.20
C MET A 262 3.47 -1.15 5.33
N PRO A 263 3.51 -0.27 4.30
CA PRO A 263 4.63 -0.19 3.34
C PRO A 263 6.04 -0.04 3.93
N GLY A 264 6.15 0.62 5.10
CA GLY A 264 7.42 0.91 5.76
C GLY A 264 7.77 -0.03 6.92
N ALA A 265 6.95 -1.05 7.21
CA ALA A 265 7.24 -1.97 8.32
C ALA A 265 8.46 -2.84 8.02
N ASP A 266 9.23 -3.18 9.05
CA ASP A 266 10.31 -4.18 8.94
C ASP A 266 9.73 -5.60 8.94
N ALA A 267 9.12 -5.96 7.80
CA ALA A 267 8.44 -7.23 7.59
C ALA A 267 8.54 -7.68 6.12
N PRO A 268 8.40 -9.00 5.87
CA PRO A 268 8.45 -9.54 4.51
C PRO A 268 7.28 -9.02 3.67
N LEU A 269 7.56 -8.79 2.39
CA LEU A 269 6.54 -8.49 1.40
C LEU A 269 5.66 -9.72 1.16
N ARG A 270 4.37 -9.48 0.91
CA ARG A 270 3.42 -10.48 0.48
C ARG A 270 2.28 -9.82 -0.29
N TYR A 271 1.52 -10.63 -1.02
CA TYR A 271 0.31 -10.19 -1.70
C TYR A 271 -0.85 -11.10 -1.34
N ALA A 272 -1.93 -10.53 -0.80
CA ALA A 272 -3.21 -11.19 -0.66
C ALA A 272 -4.05 -10.90 -1.91
N THR A 273 -4.59 -11.96 -2.51
CA THR A 273 -5.38 -11.80 -3.74
C THR A 273 -6.72 -11.15 -3.47
N SER A 274 -7.34 -10.60 -4.52
CA SER A 274 -8.79 -10.42 -4.57
C SER A 274 -9.51 -11.76 -4.34
N PHE A 275 -10.81 -11.72 -4.04
CA PHE A 275 -11.62 -12.92 -3.80
C PHE A 275 -11.58 -13.88 -5.00
N GLY A 276 -11.70 -13.36 -6.23
CA GLY A 276 -11.60 -14.16 -7.45
C GLY A 276 -10.17 -14.59 -7.79
N GLY A 277 -9.17 -13.83 -7.35
CA GLY A 277 -7.76 -14.15 -7.49
C GLY A 277 -7.22 -14.11 -8.92
N ASN A 278 -7.96 -13.57 -9.88
CA ASN A 278 -7.54 -13.51 -11.28
C ASN A 278 -7.80 -12.15 -11.94
N ALA A 279 -8.15 -11.13 -11.14
CA ALA A 279 -8.32 -9.77 -11.61
C ALA A 279 -6.99 -9.22 -12.16
N PHE A 280 -7.04 -8.11 -12.90
CA PHE A 280 -5.81 -7.50 -13.43
C PHE A 280 -4.83 -7.17 -12.30
N VAL A 281 -5.32 -6.58 -11.20
CA VAL A 281 -4.51 -6.21 -10.03
C VAL A 281 -3.79 -7.42 -9.44
N ASP A 282 -4.42 -8.59 -9.41
CA ASP A 282 -3.80 -9.83 -8.95
C ASP A 282 -2.65 -10.28 -9.85
N ARG A 283 -2.86 -10.22 -11.17
CA ARG A 283 -1.84 -10.62 -12.13
C ARG A 283 -0.65 -9.66 -12.10
N ALA A 284 -0.92 -8.37 -12.15
CA ALA A 284 0.11 -7.34 -12.11
C ALA A 284 0.91 -7.41 -10.80
N ALA A 285 0.23 -7.50 -9.65
CA ALA A 285 0.88 -7.58 -8.34
C ALA A 285 1.76 -8.83 -8.21
N ARG A 286 1.28 -10.00 -8.64
CA ARG A 286 2.09 -11.23 -8.65
C ARG A 286 3.34 -11.11 -9.50
N HIS A 287 3.22 -10.53 -10.69
CA HIS A 287 4.36 -10.34 -11.59
C HIS A 287 5.39 -9.38 -11.00
N VAL A 288 4.98 -8.21 -10.51
CA VAL A 288 5.94 -7.26 -9.92
C VAL A 288 6.58 -7.84 -8.66
N LEU A 289 5.82 -8.59 -7.86
CA LEU A 289 6.32 -9.18 -6.63
C LEU A 289 7.31 -10.31 -6.91
N SER A 290 7.05 -11.19 -7.88
CA SER A 290 7.97 -12.27 -8.23
C SER A 290 9.32 -11.77 -8.76
N ILE A 291 9.34 -10.57 -9.36
CA ILE A 291 10.56 -9.90 -9.82
C ILE A 291 11.30 -9.23 -8.66
N ALA A 292 10.59 -8.64 -7.72
CA ALA A 292 11.17 -7.95 -6.57
C ALA A 292 11.70 -8.91 -5.51
N ASP A 293 10.90 -9.92 -5.16
CA ASP A 293 11.16 -10.94 -4.17
C ASP A 293 10.49 -12.27 -4.59
N PRO A 294 11.23 -13.19 -5.23
CA PRO A 294 10.68 -14.48 -5.69
C PRO A 294 10.12 -15.37 -4.59
N GLU A 295 10.50 -15.15 -3.33
CA GLU A 295 10.05 -15.94 -2.18
C GLU A 295 8.86 -15.29 -1.45
N ALA A 296 8.45 -14.09 -1.87
CA ALA A 296 7.34 -13.38 -1.26
C ALA A 296 6.03 -14.16 -1.42
N PRO A 297 5.29 -14.43 -0.33
CA PRO A 297 4.07 -15.22 -0.39
C PRO A 297 2.96 -14.55 -1.20
N ILE A 298 2.28 -15.35 -2.02
CA ILE A 298 0.96 -15.02 -2.58
C ILE A 298 -0.08 -15.81 -1.79
N ILE A 299 -0.92 -15.11 -1.04
CA ILE A 299 -1.90 -15.72 -0.15
C ILE A 299 -3.34 -15.44 -0.63
N PRO A 300 -4.30 -16.33 -0.35
CA PRO A 300 -5.70 -16.08 -0.68
C PRO A 300 -6.27 -14.86 0.04
N PHE A 301 -7.32 -14.28 -0.53
CA PHE A 301 -8.17 -13.27 0.09
C PHE A 301 -8.53 -13.65 1.53
N ARG A 302 -8.29 -12.74 2.49
CA ARG A 302 -8.56 -12.93 3.93
C ARG A 302 -7.91 -14.16 4.55
N SER A 303 -6.76 -14.59 4.03
CA SER A 303 -5.97 -15.66 4.64
C SER A 303 -5.53 -15.29 6.06
N PRO A 304 -5.54 -16.24 7.03
CA PRO A 304 -4.98 -16.01 8.36
C PRO A 304 -3.46 -15.76 8.34
N ASP A 305 -2.79 -16.14 7.25
CA ASP A 305 -1.38 -15.83 7.05
C ASP A 305 -1.16 -14.37 6.62
N GLY A 306 -2.23 -13.65 6.30
CA GLY A 306 -2.18 -12.26 5.86
C GLY A 306 -2.75 -11.29 6.88
N TYR A 307 -2.67 -10.02 6.51
CA TYR A 307 -3.51 -8.99 7.09
C TYR A 307 -4.78 -8.86 6.25
N GLY A 308 -5.91 -8.59 6.89
CA GLY A 308 -7.16 -8.34 6.18
C GLY A 308 -7.86 -7.13 6.78
N ASN A 309 -8.33 -6.23 5.92
CA ASN A 309 -8.88 -4.93 6.27
C ASN A 309 -9.91 -4.50 5.18
N ASP A 310 -9.67 -3.36 4.52
CA ASP A 310 -10.61 -2.62 3.69
C ASP A 310 -10.98 -3.34 2.39
N GLU A 311 -10.20 -4.34 1.96
CA GLU A 311 -10.48 -5.09 0.73
C GLU A 311 -11.90 -5.69 0.72
N ILE A 312 -12.45 -6.02 1.89
CA ILE A 312 -13.78 -6.60 2.05
C ILE A 312 -14.92 -5.64 1.69
N ALA A 313 -14.69 -4.33 1.74
CA ALA A 313 -15.71 -3.34 1.40
C ALA A 313 -15.97 -3.27 -0.11
N PHE A 314 -14.98 -3.68 -0.92
CA PHE A 314 -15.00 -3.63 -2.37
C PHE A 314 -15.33 -4.99 -2.99
N ASP A 315 -14.69 -6.05 -2.49
CA ASP A 315 -14.81 -7.40 -3.01
C ASP A 315 -15.94 -8.17 -2.32
N VAL A 316 -17.13 -7.56 -2.37
CA VAL A 316 -18.36 -8.05 -1.75
C VAL A 316 -19.51 -7.99 -2.76
N ALA A 317 -20.45 -8.93 -2.62
CA ALA A 317 -21.62 -9.02 -3.47
C ALA A 317 -22.39 -7.69 -3.51
N GLY A 318 -22.67 -7.22 -4.72
CA GLY A 318 -23.36 -5.96 -4.97
C GLY A 318 -22.45 -4.77 -5.24
N ILE A 319 -21.20 -4.81 -4.75
CA ILE A 319 -20.14 -3.86 -5.15
C ILE A 319 -19.28 -4.47 -6.26
N ASN A 320 -18.83 -5.71 -6.09
CA ASN A 320 -18.10 -6.51 -7.08
C ASN A 320 -16.88 -5.79 -7.69
N ILE A 321 -16.09 -5.09 -6.87
CA ILE A 321 -14.83 -4.49 -7.27
C ILE A 321 -13.70 -5.36 -6.71
N PRO A 322 -12.99 -6.13 -7.55
CA PRO A 322 -11.87 -6.95 -7.09
C PRO A 322 -10.84 -6.08 -6.36
N CYS A 323 -10.50 -6.45 -5.13
CA CYS A 323 -9.56 -5.71 -4.31
C CYS A 323 -8.44 -6.62 -3.80
N GLY A 324 -7.27 -6.48 -4.39
CA GLY A 324 -6.05 -7.11 -3.90
C GLY A 324 -5.45 -6.37 -2.72
N SER A 325 -4.49 -6.97 -2.02
CA SER A 325 -3.74 -6.29 -0.98
C SER A 325 -2.24 -6.57 -1.05
N LEU A 326 -1.46 -5.51 -1.23
CA LEU A 326 -0.01 -5.53 -1.11
C LEU A 326 0.37 -5.21 0.33
N GLN A 327 1.23 -6.00 0.95
CA GLN A 327 1.44 -5.95 2.40
C GLN A 327 2.92 -6.14 2.79
N ARG A 328 3.34 -5.52 3.90
CA ARG A 328 4.45 -6.01 4.72
C ARG A 328 3.94 -6.42 6.09
N PHE A 329 3.88 -7.72 6.32
CA PHE A 329 3.32 -8.31 7.54
C PHE A 329 3.94 -9.69 7.79
N PRO A 330 3.91 -10.29 8.99
CA PRO A 330 3.71 -9.62 10.29
C PRO A 330 4.93 -8.80 10.71
N PHE A 331 4.70 -7.73 11.48
CA PHE A 331 5.75 -6.94 12.12
C PHE A 331 5.51 -6.83 13.64
N VAL A 332 6.58 -6.62 14.41
CA VAL A 332 6.57 -6.77 15.88
C VAL A 332 5.73 -5.71 16.61
N ASP A 333 5.73 -4.48 16.08
CA ASP A 333 5.14 -3.30 16.74
C ASP A 333 3.64 -3.09 16.41
N TYR A 334 3.05 -3.98 15.60
CA TYR A 334 1.63 -3.92 15.20
C TYR A 334 0.66 -3.74 16.38
N HIS A 335 -0.33 -2.85 16.25
CA HIS A 335 -1.32 -2.51 17.29
C HIS A 335 -0.68 -2.16 18.65
N SER A 336 0.35 -1.32 18.65
CA SER A 336 1.01 -0.90 19.88
C SER A 336 1.59 0.51 19.81
N ASP A 337 1.92 1.06 20.98
CA ASP A 337 2.64 2.33 21.16
C ASP A 337 4.03 2.36 20.55
N ARG A 338 4.55 1.21 20.12
CA ARG A 338 5.86 1.10 19.46
C ARG A 338 5.80 1.30 17.95
N ASP A 339 4.61 1.28 17.33
CA ASP A 339 4.46 1.57 15.91
C ASP A 339 4.60 3.08 15.64
N THR A 340 5.84 3.54 15.66
CA THR A 340 6.21 4.95 15.57
C THR A 340 6.91 5.27 14.25
N PRO A 341 7.03 6.55 13.85
CA PRO A 341 7.80 6.94 12.69
C PRO A 341 9.27 6.46 12.72
N ALA A 342 9.83 6.22 13.90
CA ALA A 342 11.20 5.75 14.07
C ALA A 342 11.43 4.30 13.62
N VAL A 343 10.38 3.45 13.66
CA VAL A 343 10.45 2.05 13.19
C VAL A 343 9.99 1.89 11.74
N THR A 344 9.43 2.93 11.14
CA THR A 344 9.16 2.99 9.69
C THR A 344 10.48 3.08 8.93
N ARG A 345 10.68 2.23 7.93
CA ARG A 345 11.88 2.15 7.10
C ARG A 345 11.68 2.84 5.74
N ASP A 346 12.58 3.77 5.41
CA ASP A 346 12.52 4.53 4.14
C ASP A 346 12.72 3.63 2.92
N ASP A 347 13.69 2.71 2.99
CA ASP A 347 13.99 1.79 1.88
C ASP A 347 12.81 0.85 1.60
N HIS A 348 12.14 0.38 2.65
CA HIS A 348 10.93 -0.43 2.52
C HIS A 348 9.77 0.36 1.90
N PHE A 349 9.56 1.59 2.37
CA PHE A 349 8.53 2.49 1.84
C PHE A 349 8.76 2.79 0.34
N GLU A 350 9.98 3.19 -0.02
CA GLU A 350 10.34 3.53 -1.41
C GLU A 350 10.22 2.33 -2.33
N ALA A 351 10.69 1.15 -1.90
CA ALA A 351 10.52 -0.09 -2.66
C ALA A 351 9.04 -0.45 -2.83
N PHE A 352 8.19 -0.17 -1.85
CA PHE A 352 6.75 -0.43 -1.93
C PHE A 352 6.06 0.53 -2.90
N VAL A 353 6.42 1.83 -2.90
CA VAL A 353 5.93 2.81 -3.88
C VAL A 353 6.36 2.41 -5.30
N ASP A 354 7.59 1.93 -5.47
CA ASP A 354 8.08 1.41 -6.76
C ASP A 354 7.25 0.21 -7.27
N LEU A 355 6.84 -0.70 -6.40
CA LEU A 355 5.91 -1.79 -6.77
C LEU A 355 4.57 -1.26 -7.27
N ILE A 356 3.99 -0.24 -6.62
CA ILE A 356 2.75 0.40 -7.05
C ILE A 356 2.93 1.02 -8.45
N LEU A 357 4.02 1.77 -8.66
CA LEU A 357 4.32 2.39 -9.95
C LEU A 357 4.49 1.34 -11.06
N LYS A 358 5.14 0.21 -10.78
CA LYS A 358 5.28 -0.90 -11.73
C LYS A 358 3.94 -1.55 -12.09
N ILE A 359 3.00 -1.68 -11.13
CA ILE A 359 1.64 -2.14 -11.41
C ILE A 359 0.93 -1.15 -12.35
N ILE A 360 1.08 0.15 -12.10
CA ILE A 360 0.54 1.22 -12.95
C ILE A 360 1.16 1.17 -14.36
N ASP A 361 2.46 0.96 -14.48
CA ASP A 361 3.14 0.83 -15.77
C ASP A 361 2.64 -0.36 -16.58
N ILE A 362 2.40 -1.51 -15.92
CA ILE A 362 1.77 -2.65 -16.57
C ILE A 362 0.37 -2.25 -17.10
N ALA A 363 -0.46 -1.57 -16.29
CA ALA A 363 -1.79 -1.15 -16.73
C ALA A 363 -1.75 -0.21 -17.95
N GLU A 364 -0.77 0.69 -17.98
CA GLU A 364 -0.62 1.71 -19.02
C GLU A 364 0.00 1.21 -20.32
N ARG A 365 0.90 0.22 -20.25
CA ARG A 365 1.73 -0.22 -21.38
C ARG A 365 1.41 -1.64 -21.86
N ASN A 366 0.69 -2.44 -21.07
CA ASN A 366 0.38 -3.80 -21.47
C ASN A 366 -0.42 -3.82 -22.78
N SER A 367 0.11 -4.54 -23.77
CA SER A 367 -0.35 -4.46 -25.16
C SER A 367 -0.43 -5.84 -25.77
N ARG A 368 -1.42 -6.06 -26.64
CA ARG A 368 -1.53 -7.32 -27.40
C ARG A 368 -0.40 -7.41 -28.41
N LEU A 369 0.15 -8.60 -28.59
CA LEU A 369 1.29 -8.85 -29.46
C LEU A 369 0.77 -9.43 -30.78
N VAL A 370 0.59 -8.59 -31.81
CA VAL A 370 0.03 -8.99 -33.11
C VAL A 370 1.17 -9.21 -34.12
N PRO A 371 1.39 -10.43 -34.63
CA PRO A 371 2.54 -10.72 -35.48
C PRO A 371 2.37 -10.13 -36.88
N ARG A 372 3.45 -9.57 -37.43
CA ARG A 372 3.57 -9.14 -38.84
C ARG A 372 4.52 -10.03 -39.66
N PHE A 373 4.98 -11.13 -39.09
CA PHE A 373 5.83 -12.13 -39.72
C PHE A 373 5.09 -13.45 -39.97
N THR A 374 5.71 -14.34 -40.74
CA THR A 374 5.29 -15.73 -40.89
C THR A 374 6.51 -16.64 -40.76
N GLY A 375 6.39 -17.72 -40.00
CA GLY A 375 7.54 -18.56 -39.62
C GLY A 375 8.45 -17.88 -38.60
N LEU A 376 9.58 -18.51 -38.25
CA LEU A 376 10.52 -17.98 -37.26
C LEU A 376 11.41 -16.89 -37.88
N PRO A 377 11.38 -15.64 -37.36
CA PRO A 377 12.30 -14.60 -37.82
C PRO A 377 13.76 -14.91 -37.45
N CYS A 378 14.68 -14.66 -38.37
CA CYS A 378 16.12 -14.76 -38.09
C CYS A 378 16.59 -13.50 -37.36
N THR A 379 16.50 -13.49 -36.04
CA THR A 379 16.81 -12.30 -35.20
C THR A 379 18.24 -11.81 -35.32
N SER A 380 19.18 -12.65 -35.76
CA SER A 380 20.59 -12.29 -35.99
C SER A 380 20.88 -11.73 -37.39
N LYS A 381 19.89 -11.67 -38.29
CA LYS A 381 20.07 -11.11 -39.63
C LYS A 381 20.29 -9.59 -39.53
N PRO A 382 21.27 -8.98 -40.22
CA PRO A 382 21.65 -7.58 -40.01
C PRO A 382 20.54 -6.52 -40.17
N ASP A 383 19.51 -6.78 -40.97
CA ASP A 383 18.35 -5.90 -41.15
C ASP A 383 17.34 -6.00 -39.99
N ILE A 384 17.27 -7.17 -39.32
CA ILE A 384 16.45 -7.39 -38.13
C ILE A 384 17.24 -6.99 -36.87
N ASP A 385 18.37 -7.63 -36.61
CA ASP A 385 19.30 -7.36 -35.50
C ASP A 385 18.66 -7.28 -34.10
N LEU A 386 17.78 -8.24 -33.79
CA LEU A 386 17.06 -8.39 -32.52
C LEU A 386 17.58 -9.58 -31.69
N TYR A 387 18.77 -10.09 -32.01
CA TYR A 387 19.35 -11.23 -31.31
C TYR A 387 19.83 -10.82 -29.91
N LEU A 388 19.27 -11.42 -28.86
CA LEU A 388 19.73 -11.24 -27.49
C LEU A 388 20.72 -12.36 -27.15
N ALA A 389 22.01 -12.03 -27.06
CA ALA A 389 23.05 -13.02 -26.83
C ALA A 389 22.94 -13.62 -25.41
N PRO A 390 22.98 -14.96 -25.26
CA PRO A 390 23.00 -15.56 -23.94
C PRO A 390 24.32 -15.20 -23.21
N PRO A 391 24.32 -15.12 -21.87
CA PRO A 391 25.52 -14.76 -21.11
C PRO A 391 26.62 -15.83 -21.17
N GLY A 392 26.33 -16.99 -21.76
CA GLY A 392 27.33 -17.99 -22.10
C GLY A 392 26.82 -19.06 -23.04
N PHE A 393 27.75 -19.72 -23.73
CA PHE A 393 27.52 -20.87 -24.59
C PHE A 393 28.72 -21.82 -24.49
N SER A 394 28.48 -23.14 -24.55
CA SER A 394 29.54 -24.17 -24.47
C SER A 394 30.57 -23.93 -23.36
N ASN A 395 30.10 -23.63 -22.14
CA ASN A 395 30.92 -23.35 -20.95
C ASN A 395 31.84 -22.12 -21.07
N THR A 396 31.60 -21.23 -22.05
CA THR A 396 32.28 -19.94 -22.16
C THR A 396 31.35 -18.80 -21.77
N ARG A 397 31.86 -17.85 -20.99
CA ARG A 397 31.15 -16.60 -20.69
C ARG A 397 31.22 -15.69 -21.92
N GLN A 398 30.14 -14.98 -22.19
CA GLN A 398 30.07 -13.99 -23.24
C GLN A 398 29.72 -12.62 -22.66
N GLN A 399 30.24 -11.57 -23.27
CA GLN A 399 29.79 -10.22 -22.99
C GLN A 399 28.45 -9.97 -23.67
N PRO A 400 27.57 -9.10 -23.11
CA PRO A 400 26.36 -8.66 -23.78
C PRO A 400 26.69 -8.12 -25.17
N ASN A 401 25.92 -8.52 -26.17
CA ASN A 401 26.05 -7.96 -27.51
C ASN A 401 25.40 -6.58 -27.60
N ARG A 402 25.62 -5.88 -28.72
CA ARG A 402 25.10 -4.53 -28.97
C ARG A 402 23.60 -4.40 -28.72
N THR A 403 22.80 -5.33 -29.23
CA THR A 403 21.33 -5.32 -29.06
C THR A 403 20.90 -5.46 -27.60
N THR A 404 21.62 -6.26 -26.81
CA THR A 404 21.35 -6.38 -25.37
C THR A 404 21.67 -5.09 -24.64
N LEU A 405 22.78 -4.43 -24.97
CA LEU A 405 23.11 -3.12 -24.40
C LEU A 405 22.08 -2.05 -24.80
N GLU A 406 21.66 -2.04 -26.07
CA GLU A 406 20.61 -1.14 -26.56
C GLU A 406 19.28 -1.33 -25.82
N LEU A 407 18.87 -2.58 -25.56
CA LEU A 407 17.69 -2.86 -24.74
C LEU A 407 17.82 -2.26 -23.33
N LEU A 408 18.96 -2.46 -22.67
CA LEU A 408 19.20 -1.94 -21.32
C LEU A 408 19.26 -0.41 -21.29
N ASP A 409 19.87 0.21 -22.30
CA ASP A 409 19.96 1.66 -22.44
C ASP A 409 18.59 2.33 -22.66
N ARG A 410 17.63 1.59 -23.23
CA ARG A 410 16.24 2.04 -23.45
C ARG A 410 15.35 1.96 -22.19
N LEU A 411 15.79 1.29 -21.12
CA LEU A 411 15.04 1.28 -19.86
C LEU A 411 15.04 2.69 -19.24
N GLU A 412 13.93 3.11 -18.66
CA GLU A 412 13.77 4.51 -18.23
C GLU A 412 14.61 4.85 -17.01
N THR A 413 14.73 3.92 -16.05
CA THR A 413 15.38 4.17 -14.75
C THR A 413 16.61 3.30 -14.53
N ASP A 414 17.53 3.78 -13.69
CA ASP A 414 18.69 2.98 -13.25
C ASP A 414 18.25 1.75 -12.45
N ALA A 415 17.18 1.86 -11.66
CA ALA A 415 16.61 0.75 -10.91
C ALA A 415 16.07 -0.36 -11.82
N ASP A 416 15.46 0.00 -12.96
CA ASP A 416 15.04 -0.97 -13.97
C ASP A 416 16.23 -1.63 -14.66
N ARG A 417 17.29 -0.87 -14.98
CA ARG A 417 18.54 -1.42 -15.54
C ARG A 417 19.20 -2.41 -14.59
N GLU A 418 19.33 -2.05 -13.31
CA GLU A 418 19.88 -2.92 -12.28
C GLU A 418 19.03 -4.19 -12.13
N THR A 419 17.70 -4.02 -12.07
CA THR A 419 16.77 -5.14 -11.99
C THR A 419 16.91 -6.05 -13.21
N ALA A 420 16.91 -5.51 -14.42
CA ALA A 420 17.08 -6.26 -15.66
C ALA A 420 18.39 -7.06 -15.69
N GLY A 421 19.49 -6.50 -15.16
CA GLY A 421 20.79 -7.17 -15.04
C GLY A 421 20.71 -8.51 -14.28
N ARG A 422 19.85 -8.62 -13.25
CA ARG A 422 19.63 -9.86 -12.49
C ARG A 422 18.97 -10.96 -13.33
N PHE A 423 18.22 -10.58 -14.37
CA PHE A 423 17.46 -11.48 -15.24
C PHE A 423 18.11 -11.71 -16.61
N GLY A 424 19.35 -11.25 -16.84
CA GLY A 424 20.01 -11.34 -18.16
C GLY A 424 20.10 -12.77 -18.74
N ARG A 425 20.11 -13.81 -17.89
CA ARG A 425 20.05 -15.22 -18.34
C ARG A 425 18.72 -15.57 -19.04
N ASN A 426 17.65 -14.86 -18.71
CA ASN A 426 16.30 -15.09 -19.21
C ASN A 426 16.01 -14.30 -20.50
N PHE A 427 16.91 -13.41 -20.94
CA PHE A 427 16.72 -12.65 -22.19
C PHE A 427 16.69 -13.56 -23.41
N ASN A 428 17.41 -14.69 -23.37
CA ASN A 428 17.28 -15.71 -24.40
C ASN A 428 15.87 -16.35 -24.42
N ASN A 429 15.21 -16.51 -23.27
CA ASN A 429 13.82 -16.99 -23.23
C ASN A 429 12.89 -15.95 -23.86
N LEU A 430 13.05 -14.67 -23.49
CA LEU A 430 12.30 -13.56 -24.06
C LEU A 430 12.37 -13.54 -25.59
N MET A 431 13.58 -13.63 -26.16
CA MET A 431 13.79 -13.69 -27.61
C MET A 431 13.13 -14.90 -28.27
N ASN A 432 13.23 -16.08 -27.66
CA ASN A 432 12.72 -17.33 -28.25
C ASN A 432 11.21 -17.50 -28.08
N TYR A 433 10.61 -16.95 -27.02
CA TYR A 433 9.19 -17.11 -26.71
C TYR A 433 8.33 -16.11 -27.48
N LEU A 434 8.83 -14.90 -27.74
CA LEU A 434 8.07 -13.86 -28.43
C LEU A 434 7.46 -14.31 -29.78
N PRO A 435 8.20 -14.98 -30.70
CA PRO A 435 7.61 -15.43 -31.97
C PRO A 435 6.46 -16.42 -31.83
N ALA A 436 6.47 -17.22 -30.75
CA ALA A 436 5.47 -18.24 -30.49
C ALA A 436 4.26 -17.68 -29.72
N ILE A 437 4.49 -16.76 -28.78
CA ILE A 437 3.43 -16.19 -27.95
C ILE A 437 2.65 -15.08 -28.67
N ALA A 438 3.27 -14.39 -29.63
CA ALA A 438 2.63 -13.33 -30.41
C ALA A 438 1.56 -13.90 -31.37
N ASP A 439 0.41 -14.26 -30.82
CA ASP A 439 -0.74 -14.85 -31.52
C ASP A 439 -1.89 -13.84 -31.75
N GLY A 440 -1.67 -12.58 -31.41
CA GLY A 440 -2.67 -11.50 -31.43
C GLY A 440 -3.62 -11.46 -30.24
N ARG A 441 -3.54 -12.43 -29.32
CA ARG A 441 -4.33 -12.47 -28.07
C ARG A 441 -3.44 -12.25 -26.85
N ALA A 442 -2.27 -12.88 -26.82
CA ALA A 442 -1.31 -12.70 -25.74
C ALA A 442 -0.81 -11.25 -25.68
N THR A 443 -0.44 -10.85 -24.47
CA THR A 443 -0.03 -9.51 -24.13
C THR A 443 1.45 -9.45 -23.76
N THR A 444 1.96 -8.23 -23.62
CA THR A 444 3.33 -7.98 -23.15
C THR A 444 3.56 -8.56 -21.76
N LEU A 445 2.55 -8.51 -20.88
CA LEU A 445 2.60 -9.14 -19.56
C LEU A 445 2.69 -10.66 -19.67
N ASP A 446 1.91 -11.30 -20.55
CA ASP A 446 1.97 -12.77 -20.74
C ASP A 446 3.38 -13.21 -21.20
N LEU A 447 4.03 -12.40 -22.05
CA LEU A 447 5.42 -12.64 -22.46
C LEU A 447 6.39 -12.46 -21.29
N ALA A 448 6.22 -11.41 -20.49
CA ALA A 448 7.07 -11.14 -19.32
C ALA A 448 6.98 -12.27 -18.29
N GLU A 449 5.76 -12.74 -18.01
CA GLU A 449 5.47 -13.89 -17.14
C GLU A 449 6.12 -15.17 -17.69
N ALA A 450 5.90 -15.48 -18.97
CA ALA A 450 6.43 -16.70 -19.60
C ALA A 450 7.97 -16.72 -19.65
N ALA A 451 8.58 -15.58 -19.96
CA ALA A 451 10.04 -15.46 -20.04
C ALA A 451 10.70 -15.27 -18.68
N ASN A 452 9.94 -15.01 -17.62
CA ASN A 452 10.41 -14.65 -16.29
C ASN A 452 11.40 -13.47 -16.34
N VAL A 453 10.93 -12.33 -16.85
CA VAL A 453 11.69 -11.08 -16.93
C VAL A 453 10.86 -9.91 -16.41
N PRO A 454 11.48 -8.81 -15.96
CA PRO A 454 10.76 -7.59 -15.60
C PRO A 454 9.86 -7.13 -16.76
N PHE A 455 8.66 -6.60 -16.45
CA PHE A 455 7.73 -6.15 -17.47
C PHE A 455 8.37 -5.12 -18.43
N ALA A 456 9.10 -4.13 -17.88
CA ALA A 456 9.78 -3.11 -18.67
C ALA A 456 10.78 -3.68 -19.70
N VAL A 457 11.43 -4.80 -19.38
CA VAL A 457 12.34 -5.50 -20.32
C VAL A 457 11.56 -6.10 -21.49
N ALA A 458 10.44 -6.75 -21.22
CA ALA A 458 9.57 -7.30 -22.26
C ALA A 458 8.94 -6.17 -23.11
N ASP A 459 8.52 -5.09 -22.45
CA ASP A 459 7.91 -3.91 -23.08
C ASP A 459 8.86 -3.25 -24.07
N VAL A 460 10.08 -2.93 -23.65
CA VAL A 460 11.14 -2.36 -24.51
C VAL A 460 11.50 -3.32 -25.65
N PHE A 461 11.66 -4.61 -25.37
CA PHE A 461 12.03 -5.56 -26.42
C PHE A 461 10.93 -5.71 -27.47
N THR A 462 9.66 -5.70 -27.07
CA THR A 462 8.54 -5.72 -28.02
C THR A 462 8.46 -4.43 -28.84
N ASP A 463 8.83 -3.27 -28.29
CA ASP A 463 8.95 -2.02 -29.08
C ASP A 463 10.05 -2.12 -30.14
N MET A 464 11.19 -2.74 -29.82
CA MET A 464 12.24 -3.00 -30.81
C MET A 464 11.73 -3.89 -31.95
N TRP A 465 10.83 -4.86 -31.67
CA TRP A 465 10.19 -5.66 -32.72
C TRP A 465 9.20 -4.86 -33.58
N VAL A 466 8.48 -3.90 -32.98
CA VAL A 466 7.60 -2.96 -33.71
C VAL A 466 8.41 -2.10 -34.66
N GLU A 467 9.55 -1.56 -34.20
CA GLU A 467 10.46 -0.74 -35.03
C GLU A 467 10.99 -1.50 -36.26
N LYS A 468 11.12 -2.83 -36.17
CA LYS A 468 11.53 -3.70 -37.28
C LYS A 468 10.37 -4.15 -38.16
N GLY A 469 9.15 -3.69 -37.89
CA GLY A 469 7.94 -4.05 -38.64
C GLY A 469 7.54 -5.52 -38.48
N LEU A 470 7.99 -6.17 -37.40
CA LEU A 470 7.69 -7.58 -37.11
C LEU A 470 6.46 -7.73 -36.21
N LEU A 471 6.04 -6.68 -35.54
CA LEU A 471 4.97 -6.73 -34.54
C LEU A 471 4.12 -5.45 -34.60
N ASP A 472 2.82 -5.57 -34.37
CA ASP A 472 2.03 -4.45 -33.86
C ASP A 472 1.73 -4.66 -32.38
N LYS A 473 1.64 -3.55 -31.65
CA LYS A 473 1.46 -3.53 -30.21
C LYS A 473 0.29 -2.62 -29.79
N PRO A 474 -0.97 -2.94 -30.17
CA PRO A 474 -2.12 -2.18 -29.68
C PRO A 474 -2.31 -2.39 -28.18
N TRP A 475 -2.54 -1.29 -27.45
CA TRP A 475 -2.81 -1.32 -26.01
C TRP A 475 -3.97 -2.27 -25.67
N SER A 476 -3.82 -3.00 -24.57
CA SER A 476 -4.82 -3.93 -24.04
C SER A 476 -5.35 -3.38 -22.72
N PRO A 477 -6.61 -2.87 -22.69
CA PRO A 477 -7.21 -2.39 -21.45
C PRO A 477 -7.19 -3.47 -20.36
N PRO A 478 -6.81 -3.15 -19.12
CA PRO A 478 -6.68 -4.14 -18.05
C PRO A 478 -8.04 -4.64 -17.55
N PHE A 479 -9.03 -3.75 -17.50
CA PHE A 479 -10.37 -4.07 -17.07
C PHE A 479 -11.14 -4.56 -18.29
N GLY A 480 -11.44 -5.85 -18.36
CA GLY A 480 -12.23 -6.43 -19.46
C GLY A 480 -13.50 -5.60 -19.72
N GLY A 481 -13.89 -5.48 -20.99
CA GLY A 481 -15.03 -4.65 -21.42
C GLY A 481 -16.31 -4.99 -20.66
N ALA A 482 -16.69 -4.06 -19.76
CA ALA A 482 -17.91 -3.89 -18.97
C ALA A 482 -18.67 -5.14 -18.43
N PRO A 483 -19.01 -5.20 -17.12
CA PRO A 483 -20.31 -5.75 -16.76
C PRO A 483 -21.37 -4.79 -17.34
N SER A 484 -22.14 -5.31 -18.29
CA SER A 484 -23.38 -4.69 -18.78
C SER A 484 -24.38 -4.46 -17.67
#